data_AF-A0A813LL45-F1
#
_entry.id   AF-A0A813LL45-F1
#
_cell.length_a   1.000
_cell.length_b   1.000
_cell.length_c   1.000
_cell.angle_alpha   90.00
_cell.angle_beta   90.00
_cell.angle_gamma   90.00
#
_symmetry.space_group_name_H-M   'P 1'
#
loop_
_entity.id
_entity.type
_entity.pdbx_description
1 polymer ?
#
loop_
_entity_poly.entity_id
_entity_poly.type
_entity_poly.pdbx_seq_one_letter_code
_entity_poly.pdbx_strand_id
1 'polypeptide(L)'
;MAVEHLYHKAIEDRDVQWIVAEMRRDAGMSEPIQQWGCDALFRVVQHNPPAAKEIVSCGGIEVVAAAMNRHPGSVEVQNEACTAIWRVVREGGFPAAKAVVEQGGLVALNLVLKTHPDGSAPNEAAMLALGCLADHGLVSFGKSRQEEALEQIQSKGKAFAQVFVVAESGA
;
A
#
# COMPACT_ATOMS: atom_id res chain seq x y z
N MET A 1 4.22 4.00 28.10
CA MET A 1 3.56 4.09 29.42
C MET A 1 2.40 5.10 29.43
N ALA A 2 2.60 6.43 29.55
CA ALA A 2 1.45 7.35 29.66
C ALA A 2 0.66 7.55 28.34
N VAL A 3 1.35 7.74 27.21
CA VAL A 3 0.71 8.05 25.91
C VAL A 3 0.09 6.81 25.26
N GLU A 4 0.70 5.64 25.43
CA GLU A 4 0.19 4.36 24.92
C GLU A 4 -1.21 4.03 25.46
N HIS A 5 -1.46 4.27 26.75
CA HIS A 5 -2.79 4.09 27.34
C HIS A 5 -3.84 5.03 26.71
N LEU A 6 -3.43 6.23 26.27
CA LEU A 6 -4.34 7.15 25.57
C LEU A 6 -4.74 6.61 24.20
N TYR A 7 -3.85 5.90 23.49
CA TYR A 7 -4.21 5.21 22.25
C TYR A 7 -5.19 4.06 22.47
N HIS A 8 -5.01 3.25 23.52
CA HIS A 8 -5.99 2.23 23.88
C HIS A 8 -7.38 2.83 24.11
N LYS A 9 -7.45 3.90 24.91
CA LYS A 9 -8.69 4.61 25.15
C LYS A 9 -9.28 5.20 23.86
N ALA A 10 -8.46 5.83 23.02
CA ALA A 10 -8.92 6.39 21.75
C ALA A 10 -9.46 5.32 20.79
N ILE A 11 -8.92 4.09 20.81
CA ILE A 11 -9.46 2.95 20.05
C ILE A 11 -10.83 2.54 20.59
N GLU A 12 -10.97 2.44 21.91
CA GLU A 12 -12.25 2.11 22.58
C GLU A 12 -13.33 3.16 22.27
N ASP A 13 -12.96 4.43 22.39
CA ASP A 13 -13.82 5.59 22.11
C ASP A 13 -14.01 5.84 20.60
N ARG A 14 -13.22 5.16 19.75
CA ARG A 14 -13.16 5.33 18.28
C ARG A 14 -12.84 6.76 17.85
N ASP A 15 -12.00 7.45 18.62
CA ASP A 15 -11.67 8.85 18.42
C ASP A 15 -10.59 9.03 17.35
N VAL A 16 -11.01 8.93 16.08
CA VAL A 16 -10.14 9.14 14.91
C VAL A 16 -9.53 10.53 14.92
N GLN A 17 -10.29 11.56 15.31
CA GLN A 17 -9.83 12.94 15.34
C GLN A 17 -8.66 13.10 16.29
N TRP A 18 -8.77 12.56 17.50
CA TRP A 18 -7.70 12.61 18.49
C TRP A 18 -6.46 11.87 18.01
N ILE A 19 -6.61 10.65 17.47
CA ILE A 19 -5.49 9.85 16.96
C ILE A 19 -4.70 10.62 15.90
N VAL A 20 -5.41 11.16 14.88
CA VAL A 20 -4.77 11.91 13.80
C VAL A 20 -4.17 13.23 14.30
N ALA A 21 -4.85 13.92 15.21
CA ALA A 21 -4.35 15.17 15.80
C ALA A 21 -3.08 14.93 16.62
N GLU A 22 -3.00 13.85 17.38
CA GLU A 22 -1.84 13.53 18.21
C GLU A 22 -0.62 13.16 17.34
N MET A 23 -0.81 12.30 16.34
CA MET A 23 0.24 11.99 15.36
C MET A 23 0.72 13.26 14.63
N ARG A 24 -0.21 14.16 14.27
CA ARG A 24 0.11 15.44 13.61
C ARG A 24 0.83 16.41 14.55
N ARG A 25 0.46 16.45 15.83
CA ARG A 25 1.09 17.30 16.87
C ARG A 25 2.54 16.90 17.12
N ASP A 26 2.81 15.60 17.14
CA ASP A 26 4.17 15.04 17.17
C ASP A 26 4.96 15.33 15.88
N ALA A 27 4.26 15.74 14.82
CA ALA A 27 4.82 16.05 13.50
C ALA A 27 5.62 14.87 12.90
N GLY A 28 5.31 13.64 13.28
CA GLY A 28 5.99 12.44 12.80
C GLY A 28 7.38 12.22 13.37
N MET A 29 7.72 12.79 14.53
CA MET A 29 9.08 12.73 15.09
C MET A 29 9.32 11.55 16.02
N SER A 30 8.29 11.13 16.76
CA SER A 30 8.38 10.07 17.77
C SER A 30 7.91 8.75 17.18
N GLU A 31 8.86 7.84 16.96
CA GLU A 31 8.60 6.51 16.40
C GLU A 31 7.47 5.76 17.14
N PRO A 32 7.44 5.69 18.50
CA PRO A 32 6.33 5.03 19.21
C PRO A 32 4.98 5.70 18.99
N ILE A 33 4.91 7.04 18.94
CA ILE A 33 3.64 7.76 18.72
C ILE A 33 3.10 7.44 17.32
N GLN A 34 3.98 7.42 16.32
CA GLN A 34 3.58 7.13 14.95
C GLN A 34 3.19 5.67 14.77
N GLN A 35 3.92 4.75 15.39
CA GLN A 35 3.57 3.32 15.41
C GLN A 35 2.18 3.10 16.03
N TRP A 36 1.96 3.59 17.25
CA TRP A 36 0.68 3.43 17.96
C TRP A 36 -0.46 4.12 17.23
N GLY A 37 -0.20 5.29 16.63
CA GLY A 37 -1.19 6.00 15.84
C GLY A 37 -1.64 5.20 14.62
N CYS A 38 -0.70 4.65 13.85
CA CYS A 38 -1.02 3.80 12.70
C CYS A 38 -1.79 2.53 13.11
N ASP A 39 -1.34 1.81 14.15
CA ASP A 39 -2.04 0.63 14.68
C ASP A 39 -3.45 0.99 15.18
N ALA A 40 -3.61 2.12 15.88
CA ALA A 40 -4.91 2.59 16.36
C ALA A 40 -5.87 2.87 15.20
N LEU A 41 -5.42 3.55 14.14
CA LEU A 41 -6.22 3.79 12.94
C LEU A 41 -6.66 2.48 12.29
N PHE A 42 -5.76 1.49 12.17
CA PHE A 42 -6.10 0.17 11.66
C PHE A 42 -7.21 -0.49 12.50
N ARG A 43 -7.05 -0.51 13.83
CA ARG A 43 -8.00 -1.15 14.76
C ARG A 43 -9.37 -0.47 14.75
N VAL A 44 -9.39 0.86 14.73
CA VAL A 44 -10.64 1.62 14.67
C VAL A 44 -11.41 1.25 13.40
N VAL A 45 -10.76 1.19 12.23
CA VAL A 45 -11.44 0.79 10.99
C VAL A 45 -11.83 -0.69 11.01
N GLN A 46 -10.99 -1.57 11.57
CA GLN A 46 -11.31 -3.00 11.68
C GLN A 46 -12.60 -3.25 12.46
N HIS A 47 -12.86 -2.48 13.52
CA HIS A 47 -14.05 -2.62 14.36
C HIS A 47 -15.18 -1.65 14.00
N ASN A 48 -14.91 -0.67 13.15
CA ASN A 48 -15.85 0.34 12.67
C ASN A 48 -15.53 0.77 11.23
N PRO A 49 -15.87 -0.04 10.21
CA PRO A 49 -15.53 0.23 8.81
C PRO A 49 -15.86 1.65 8.29
N PRO A 50 -16.99 2.29 8.70
CA PRO A 50 -17.28 3.68 8.32
C PRO A 50 -16.19 4.69 8.71
N ALA A 51 -15.38 4.41 9.73
CA ALA A 51 -14.27 5.26 10.16
C ALA A 51 -13.21 5.48 9.06
N ALA A 52 -13.12 4.60 8.05
CA ALA A 52 -12.25 4.82 6.90
C ALA A 52 -12.54 6.15 6.20
N LYS A 53 -13.82 6.54 6.08
CA LYS A 53 -14.21 7.83 5.50
C LYS A 53 -13.81 9.00 6.39
N GLU A 54 -13.89 8.82 7.70
CA GLU A 54 -13.49 9.84 8.68
C GLU A 54 -11.98 10.08 8.65
N ILE A 55 -11.17 9.01 8.58
CA ILE A 55 -9.71 9.11 8.44
C ILE A 55 -9.35 9.89 7.17
N VAL A 56 -10.04 9.61 6.06
CA VAL A 56 -9.82 10.35 4.82
C VAL A 56 -10.22 11.83 4.96
N SER A 57 -11.37 12.11 5.58
CA SER A 57 -11.89 13.49 5.68
C SER A 57 -11.09 14.39 6.62
N CYS A 58 -10.44 13.83 7.66
CA CYS A 58 -9.58 14.59 8.57
C CYS A 58 -8.11 14.68 8.12
N GLY A 59 -7.78 14.18 6.92
CA GLY A 59 -6.43 14.17 6.38
C GLY A 59 -5.50 13.18 7.08
N GLY A 60 -6.05 12.08 7.60
CA GLY A 60 -5.28 11.05 8.28
C GLY A 60 -4.29 10.32 7.35
N ILE A 61 -4.61 10.19 6.06
CA ILE A 61 -3.70 9.55 5.09
C ILE A 61 -2.42 10.37 4.91
N GLU A 62 -2.51 11.70 4.81
CA GLU A 62 -1.34 12.60 4.79
C GLU A 62 -0.47 12.41 6.03
N VAL A 63 -1.09 12.29 7.21
CA VAL A 63 -0.39 12.12 8.48
C VAL A 63 0.33 10.77 8.54
N VAL A 64 -0.31 9.69 8.09
CA VAL A 64 0.31 8.36 7.99
C VAL A 64 1.48 8.38 6.99
N ALA A 65 1.32 9.00 5.81
CA ALA A 65 2.40 9.13 4.84
C ALA A 65 3.58 9.97 5.38
N ALA A 66 3.28 11.04 6.12
CA ALA A 66 4.28 11.88 6.76
C ALA A 66 5.09 11.11 7.82
N ALA A 67 4.46 10.21 8.57
CA ALA A 67 5.10 9.31 9.51
C ALA A 67 6.03 8.31 8.82
N MET A 68 5.55 7.66 7.75
CA MET A 68 6.34 6.73 6.95
C MET A 68 7.61 7.40 6.40
N ASN A 69 7.50 8.63 5.91
CA ASN A 69 8.64 9.35 5.34
C ASN A 69 9.69 9.77 6.38
N ARG A 70 9.29 9.95 7.65
CA ARG A 70 10.20 10.34 8.74
C ARG A 70 10.87 9.14 9.40
N HIS A 71 10.23 7.97 9.35
CA HIS A 71 10.75 6.72 9.92
C HIS A 71 10.96 5.63 8.86
N PRO A 72 11.70 5.87 7.75
CA PRO A 72 11.81 4.90 6.65
C PRO A 72 12.46 3.57 7.07
N GLY A 73 13.30 3.58 8.10
CA GLY A 73 13.99 2.39 8.61
C GLY A 73 13.26 1.64 9.74
N SER A 74 12.19 2.20 10.32
CA SER A 74 11.45 1.52 11.40
C SER A 74 10.52 0.49 10.80
N VAL A 75 10.78 -0.79 11.07
CA VAL A 75 9.96 -1.89 10.58
C VAL A 75 8.54 -1.78 11.12
N GLU A 76 8.42 -1.40 12.39
CA GLU A 76 7.15 -1.26 13.11
C GLU A 76 6.30 -0.14 12.52
N VAL A 77 6.85 1.07 12.34
CA VAL A 77 6.09 2.19 11.75
C VAL A 77 5.67 1.87 10.32
N GLN A 78 6.56 1.32 9.50
CA GLN A 78 6.22 1.00 8.10
C GLN A 78 5.16 -0.11 8.02
N ASN A 79 5.28 -1.16 8.84
CA ASN A 79 4.29 -2.23 8.87
C ASN A 79 2.91 -1.69 9.26
N GLU A 80 2.81 -0.98 10.39
CA GLU A 80 1.51 -0.48 10.87
C GLU A 80 0.92 0.58 9.94
N ALA A 81 1.75 1.44 9.33
CA ALA A 81 1.27 2.43 8.38
C ALA A 81 0.72 1.78 7.10
N CYS A 82 1.43 0.79 6.55
CA CYS A 82 1.00 0.06 5.36
C CYS A 82 -0.30 -0.72 5.62
N THR A 83 -0.42 -1.41 6.77
CA THR A 83 -1.64 -2.15 7.13
C THR A 83 -2.83 -1.21 7.38
N ALA A 84 -2.60 -0.05 7.99
CA ALA A 84 -3.62 0.98 8.17
C ALA A 84 -4.11 1.52 6.82
N ILE A 85 -3.20 1.89 5.90
CA ILE A 85 -3.56 2.34 4.54
C ILE A 85 -4.37 1.26 3.81
N TRP A 86 -3.90 0.02 3.80
CA TRP A 86 -4.61 -1.10 3.18
C TRP A 86 -6.03 -1.25 3.72
N ARG A 87 -6.20 -1.23 5.05
CA ARG A 87 -7.51 -1.34 5.69
C ARG A 87 -8.40 -0.16 5.31
N VAL A 88 -7.89 1.07 5.35
CA VAL A 88 -8.66 2.27 4.97
C VAL A 88 -9.11 2.22 3.51
N VAL A 89 -8.26 1.75 2.59
CA VAL A 89 -8.64 1.60 1.18
C VAL A 89 -9.69 0.50 1.02
N ARG A 90 -9.51 -0.66 1.67
CA ARG A 90 -10.48 -1.77 1.56
C ARG A 90 -11.88 -1.37 2.02
N GLU A 91 -12.00 -0.70 3.17
CA GLU A 91 -13.31 -0.32 3.71
C GLU A 91 -13.83 1.00 3.12
N GLY A 92 -12.94 1.91 2.70
CA GLY A 92 -13.28 3.23 2.16
C GLY A 92 -13.48 3.26 0.64
N GLY A 93 -13.05 2.22 -0.08
CA GLY A 93 -13.18 2.07 -1.53
C GLY A 93 -12.44 3.13 -2.34
N PHE A 94 -12.94 3.41 -3.55
CA PHE A 94 -12.31 4.32 -4.49
C PHE A 94 -11.99 5.72 -3.92
N PRO A 95 -12.87 6.38 -3.13
CA PRO A 95 -12.54 7.68 -2.53
C PRO A 95 -11.30 7.62 -1.63
N ALA A 96 -11.17 6.57 -0.81
CA ALA A 96 -9.98 6.36 0.02
C ALA A 96 -8.75 6.05 -0.83
N ALA A 97 -8.89 5.20 -1.85
CA ALA A 97 -7.82 4.88 -2.79
C ALA A 97 -7.28 6.15 -3.48
N LYS A 98 -8.17 7.03 -3.95
CA LYS A 98 -7.82 8.32 -4.55
C LYS A 98 -7.10 9.22 -3.54
N ALA A 99 -7.57 9.28 -2.30
CA ALA A 99 -6.93 10.05 -1.24
C ALA A 99 -5.49 9.57 -0.95
N VAL A 100 -5.22 8.26 -1.01
CA VAL A 100 -3.86 7.72 -0.89
C VAL A 100 -2.91 8.23 -1.97
N VAL A 101 -3.40 8.37 -3.20
CA VAL A 101 -2.58 8.95 -4.28
C VAL A 101 -2.38 10.44 -4.06
N GLU A 102 -3.44 11.18 -3.76
CA GLU A 102 -3.42 12.64 -3.63
C GLU A 102 -2.65 13.14 -2.41
N GLN A 103 -2.64 12.37 -1.32
CA GLN A 103 -2.01 12.74 -0.04
C GLN A 103 -0.61 12.10 0.14
N GLY A 104 0.02 11.67 -0.95
CA GLY A 104 1.41 11.20 -0.94
C GLY A 104 1.63 9.76 -0.43
N GLY A 105 0.57 9.03 -0.10
CA GLY A 105 0.65 7.65 0.36
C GLY A 105 1.24 6.70 -0.70
N LEU A 106 0.98 6.92 -2.00
CA LEU A 106 1.60 6.12 -3.06
C LEU A 106 3.13 6.24 -3.09
N VAL A 107 3.66 7.45 -2.86
CA VAL A 107 5.11 7.66 -2.80
C VAL A 107 5.70 6.93 -1.59
N ALA A 108 5.02 7.01 -0.43
CA ALA A 108 5.45 6.33 0.78
C ALA A 108 5.43 4.79 0.63
N LEU A 109 4.36 4.21 0.07
CA LEU A 109 4.28 2.77 -0.19
C LEU A 109 5.40 2.28 -1.13
N ASN A 110 5.70 3.04 -2.18
CA ASN A 110 6.81 2.71 -3.09
C ASN A 110 8.18 2.86 -2.43
N LEU A 111 8.33 3.76 -1.46
CA LEU A 111 9.56 3.87 -0.69
C LEU A 111 9.77 2.62 0.16
N VAL A 112 8.71 2.08 0.77
CA VAL A 112 8.78 0.82 1.55
C VAL A 112 9.31 -0.32 0.68
N LEU A 113 8.78 -0.49 -0.53
CA LEU A 113 9.27 -1.54 -1.45
C LEU A 113 10.75 -1.37 -1.84
N LYS A 114 11.30 -0.16 -1.76
CA LYS A 114 12.72 0.10 -2.07
C LYS A 114 13.64 -0.09 -0.87
N THR A 115 13.15 0.18 0.33
CA THR A 115 13.98 0.19 1.55
C THR A 115 13.87 -1.09 2.37
N HIS A 116 12.76 -1.83 2.23
CA HIS A 116 12.51 -3.08 2.96
C HIS A 116 12.57 -4.28 2.02
N PRO A 117 13.35 -5.33 2.35
CA PRO A 117 13.51 -6.51 1.50
C PRO A 117 12.17 -7.19 1.17
N ASP A 118 12.10 -7.82 0.00
CA ASP A 118 10.97 -8.66 -0.39
C ASP A 118 10.72 -9.76 0.67
N GLY A 119 9.45 -9.96 1.03
CA GLY A 119 9.04 -10.90 2.07
C GLY A 119 9.21 -10.40 3.51
N SER A 120 9.69 -9.16 3.72
CA SER A 120 9.59 -8.51 5.03
C SER A 120 8.15 -8.05 5.29
N ALA A 121 7.74 -8.00 6.56
CA ALA A 121 6.38 -7.60 6.93
C ALA A 121 5.96 -6.22 6.34
N PRO A 122 6.79 -5.16 6.37
CA PRO A 122 6.44 -3.89 5.74
C PRO A 122 6.27 -3.98 4.23
N ASN A 123 7.12 -4.74 3.54
CA ASN A 123 7.06 -4.92 2.09
C ASN A 123 5.77 -5.66 1.70
N GLU A 124 5.44 -6.75 2.39
CA GLU A 124 4.19 -7.49 2.17
C GLU A 124 2.96 -6.62 2.45
N ALA A 125 2.96 -5.87 3.55
CA ALA A 125 1.87 -4.93 3.88
C ALA A 125 1.73 -3.83 2.82
N ALA A 126 2.84 -3.29 2.30
CA ALA A 126 2.82 -2.30 1.23
C ALA A 126 2.23 -2.88 -0.07
N MET A 127 2.59 -4.13 -0.41
CA MET A 127 2.04 -4.83 -1.57
C MET A 127 0.53 -5.06 -1.44
N LEU A 128 0.02 -5.37 -0.24
CA LEU A 128 -1.43 -5.46 -0.01
C LEU A 128 -2.14 -4.13 -0.26
N ALA A 129 -1.59 -3.03 0.25
CA ALA A 129 -2.14 -1.69 0.01
C ALA A 129 -2.12 -1.33 -1.48
N LEU A 130 -1.00 -1.56 -2.17
CA LEU A 130 -0.86 -1.30 -3.60
C LEU A 130 -1.80 -2.19 -4.44
N GLY A 131 -2.04 -3.44 -4.03
CA GLY A 131 -3.01 -4.33 -4.65
C GLY A 131 -4.42 -3.73 -4.64
N CYS A 132 -4.86 -3.21 -3.49
CA CYS A 132 -6.15 -2.52 -3.42
C CYS A 132 -6.22 -1.25 -4.28
N LEU A 133 -5.10 -0.51 -4.42
CA LEU A 133 -5.05 0.62 -5.36
C LEU A 133 -5.14 0.15 -6.81
N ALA A 134 -4.57 -1.02 -7.14
CA ALA A 134 -4.62 -1.61 -8.47
C ALA A 134 -6.03 -2.09 -8.83
N ASP A 135 -6.75 -2.68 -7.87
CA ASP A 135 -8.17 -3.07 -8.02
C ASP A 135 -9.06 -1.87 -8.35
N HIS A 136 -8.65 -0.67 -7.91
CA HIS A 136 -9.28 0.60 -8.22
C HIS A 136 -8.73 1.31 -9.48
N GLY A 137 -7.79 0.68 -10.20
CA GLY A 137 -7.20 1.19 -11.43
C GLY A 137 -6.26 2.39 -11.24
N LEU A 138 -5.79 2.64 -10.01
CA LEU A 138 -4.93 3.79 -9.70
C LEU A 138 -3.44 3.48 -9.86
N VAL A 139 -3.06 2.20 -9.83
CA VAL A 139 -1.70 1.73 -10.08
C VAL A 139 -1.73 0.48 -10.94
N SER A 140 -0.65 0.25 -11.67
CA SER A 140 -0.42 -0.98 -12.42
C SER A 140 0.92 -1.57 -12.01
N PHE A 141 0.94 -2.86 -11.70
CA PHE A 141 2.21 -3.57 -11.58
C PHE A 141 2.78 -3.76 -12.99
N GLY A 142 4.02 -3.30 -13.21
CA GLY A 142 4.76 -3.68 -14.42
C GLY A 142 4.88 -5.20 -14.50
N LYS A 143 4.90 -5.76 -15.71
CA LYS A 143 5.11 -7.19 -15.89
C LYS A 143 6.40 -7.60 -15.18
N SER A 144 6.39 -8.78 -14.56
CA SER A 144 7.60 -9.32 -13.96
C SER A 144 8.68 -9.50 -15.04
N ARG A 145 9.96 -9.39 -14.67
CA ARG A 145 11.09 -9.61 -15.60
C ARG A 145 11.06 -11.00 -16.25
N GLN A 146 10.40 -11.97 -15.60
CA GLN A 146 10.14 -13.31 -16.13
C GLN A 146 9.04 -13.31 -17.20
N GLU A 147 7.94 -12.59 -17.02
CA GLU A 147 6.88 -12.47 -18.02
C GLU A 147 7.33 -11.71 -19.27
N GLU A 148 8.14 -10.65 -19.09
CA GLU A 148 8.78 -9.94 -20.21
C GLU A 148 9.74 -10.87 -20.99
N ALA A 149 10.50 -11.72 -20.27
CA ALA A 149 11.37 -12.70 -20.90
C ALA A 149 10.58 -13.80 -21.64
N LEU A 150 9.44 -14.25 -21.11
CA LEU A 150 8.58 -15.25 -21.74
C LEU A 150 7.93 -14.73 -23.04
N GLU A 151 7.49 -13.47 -23.07
CA GLU A 151 6.96 -12.85 -24.30
C GLU A 151 8.04 -12.65 -25.37
N GLN A 152 9.26 -12.27 -24.96
CA GLN A 152 10.40 -12.21 -25.89
C GLN A 152 10.74 -13.57 -26.49
N ILE A 153 10.61 -14.66 -25.72
CA ILE A 153 10.79 -16.04 -26.23
C ILE A 153 9.66 -16.39 -27.22
N GLN A 154 8.40 -16.10 -26.88
CA GLN A 154 7.26 -16.38 -27.77
C GLN A 154 7.31 -15.60 -29.08
N SER A 155 7.74 -14.33 -29.05
CA SER A 155 7.88 -13.51 -30.26
C SER A 155 8.97 -14.03 -31.21
N LYS A 156 10.06 -14.61 -30.67
CA LYS A 156 11.16 -15.22 -31.45
C LYS A 156 10.82 -16.62 -31.99
N GLY A 157 9.82 -17.31 -31.44
CA GLY A 157 9.38 -18.64 -31.89
C GLY A 157 8.56 -18.69 -33.18
N LYS A 158 8.26 -17.54 -33.81
CA LYS A 158 7.48 -17.46 -35.07
C LYS A 158 8.34 -17.49 -36.35
N ALA A 159 9.38 -18.32 -36.38
CA ALA A 159 10.10 -18.58 -37.63
C ALA A 159 9.25 -19.53 -38.51
N PHE A 160 8.64 -18.98 -39.55
CA PHE A 160 7.83 -19.70 -40.54
C PHE A 160 8.67 -20.79 -41.23
N ALA A 161 8.33 -22.06 -41.04
CA ALA A 161 8.76 -23.13 -41.94
C ALA A 161 7.86 -23.08 -43.19
N GLN A 162 8.36 -22.54 -44.31
CA GLN A 162 7.71 -22.73 -45.61
C GLN A 162 8.05 -24.13 -46.11
N VAL A 163 7.09 -25.04 -46.03
CA VAL A 163 7.16 -26.35 -46.67
C VAL A 163 6.72 -26.16 -48.13
N PHE A 164 7.67 -26.20 -49.06
CA PHE A 164 7.36 -26.30 -50.48
C PHE A 164 7.13 -27.77 -50.83
N VAL A 165 5.88 -28.12 -51.14
CA VAL A 165 5.57 -29.41 -51.77
C VAL A 165 5.82 -29.26 -53.26
N VAL A 166 6.90 -29.87 -53.75
CA VAL A 166 7.15 -29.99 -55.19
C VAL A 166 6.27 -31.12 -55.70
N ALA A 167 5.26 -30.78 -56.50
CA ALA A 167 4.50 -31.78 -57.24
C ALA A 167 5.35 -32.25 -58.42
N GLU A 168 5.88 -33.47 -58.35
CA GLU A 168 6.40 -34.15 -59.53
C GLU A 168 5.24 -34.39 -60.48
N SER A 169 5.27 -33.68 -61.61
CA SER A 169 4.38 -33.89 -62.73
C SER A 169 5.18 -34.44 -63.90
N GLY A 170 4.90 -35.69 -64.25
CA GLY A 170 4.85 -36.08 -65.66
C GLY A 170 5.78 -37.21 -66.12
N ALA A 171 5.09 -38.18 -66.72
CA ALA A 171 5.50 -39.11 -67.79
C ALA A 171 6.22 -40.40 -67.39
#